data_AF-A0A420VS79-F1
#
_entry.id   AF-A0A420VS79-F1
#
_cell.length_a   1.000
_cell.length_b   1.000
_cell.length_c   1.000
_cell.angle_alpha   90.00
_cell.angle_beta   90.00
_cell.angle_gamma   90.00
#
_symmetry.space_group_name_H-M   'P 1'
#
loop_
_entity.id
_entity.type
_entity.pdbx_description
1 polymer ?
#
loop_
_entity_poly.entity_id
_entity_poly.type
_entity_poly.pdbx_seq_one_letter_code
_entity_poly.pdbx_strand_id
1 'polypeptide(L)'
;MKKQNIQNSDYLKREKNFLSAIASEETFQIIIGNDGSNILLLWQDEYYMEAYLNSCETPIRLSKVDTVGFLKWMKESHPEMNYAIHPVFGQASHYLTPTQLSKKIIDQMESEGDFDDTLRANNLL
;
A
#
# COMPACT_ATOMS: atom_id res chain seq x y z
N MET A 1 -8.77 17.28 -16.98
CA MET A 1 -8.78 17.65 -15.55
C MET A 1 -7.45 17.20 -14.91
N LYS A 2 -6.89 18.01 -14.00
CA LYS A 2 -5.47 18.06 -13.57
C LYS A 2 -4.78 16.70 -13.30
N LYS A 3 -3.95 16.21 -14.24
CA LYS A 3 -3.00 15.09 -14.07
C LYS A 3 -1.56 15.53 -13.75
N GLN A 4 -1.33 16.78 -13.34
CA GLN A 4 -0.01 17.44 -13.47
C GLN A 4 0.82 17.64 -12.19
N ASN A 5 0.58 16.98 -11.06
CA ASN A 5 1.37 17.30 -9.86
C ASN A 5 1.82 16.11 -8.98
N ILE A 6 1.77 14.90 -9.52
CA ILE A 6 2.12 13.70 -8.76
C ILE A 6 3.36 12.96 -9.31
N GLN A 7 3.86 13.35 -10.49
CA GLN A 7 5.11 12.80 -11.04
C GLN A 7 6.38 13.16 -10.23
N ASN A 8 6.42 14.34 -9.60
CA ASN A 8 7.55 14.81 -8.78
C ASN A 8 7.28 14.78 -7.26
N SER A 9 6.26 14.05 -6.81
CA SER A 9 5.96 14.01 -5.39
C SER A 9 7.03 13.20 -4.65
N ASP A 10 7.70 13.87 -3.72
CA ASP A 10 8.53 13.27 -2.68
C ASP A 10 7.83 12.06 -2.03
N TYR A 11 8.61 11.06 -1.60
CA TYR A 11 8.16 9.82 -0.99
C TYR A 11 7.08 10.07 0.07
N LEU A 12 7.29 11.06 0.94
CA LEU A 12 6.35 11.41 2.02
C LEU A 12 4.95 11.76 1.51
N LYS A 13 4.86 12.42 0.34
CA LYS A 13 3.58 12.78 -0.27
C LYS A 13 2.91 11.57 -0.91
N ARG A 14 3.69 10.64 -1.49
CA ARG A 14 3.17 9.38 -2.06
C ARG A 14 2.67 8.45 -0.95
N GLU A 15 3.45 8.30 0.12
CA GLU A 15 3.06 7.54 1.30
C GLU A 15 1.79 8.11 1.93
N LYS A 16 1.71 9.43 2.14
CA LYS A 16 0.50 10.06 2.68
C LYS A 16 -0.72 9.81 1.80
N ASN A 17 -0.60 10.04 0.48
CA ASN A 17 -1.70 9.82 -0.46
C ASN A 17 -2.17 8.36 -0.44
N PHE A 18 -1.24 7.42 -0.36
CA PHE A 18 -1.55 6.00 -0.22
C PHE A 18 -2.32 5.69 1.03
N LEU A 19 -1.82 6.14 2.18
CA LEU A 19 -2.48 5.85 3.45
C LEU A 19 -3.86 6.51 3.52
N SER A 20 -4.04 7.72 2.97
CA SER A 20 -5.35 8.36 2.89
C SER A 20 -6.32 7.64 1.93
N ALA A 21 -5.82 7.13 0.80
CA ALA A 21 -6.67 6.43 -0.18
C ALA A 21 -7.07 5.03 0.30
N ILE A 22 -6.12 4.25 0.82
CA ILE A 22 -6.38 2.88 1.27
C ILE A 22 -7.31 2.83 2.50
N ALA A 23 -7.38 3.94 3.23
CA ALA A 23 -8.25 4.15 4.39
C ALA A 23 -9.67 4.65 4.05
N SER A 24 -9.92 5.06 2.79
CA SER A 24 -11.22 5.60 2.37
C SER A 24 -12.17 4.48 1.94
N GLU A 25 -13.45 4.62 2.30
CA GLU A 25 -14.52 3.69 1.92
C GLU A 25 -14.70 3.53 0.40
N GLU A 26 -14.23 4.48 -0.41
CA GLU A 26 -14.37 4.43 -1.87
C GLU A 26 -13.29 3.58 -2.55
N THR A 27 -12.15 3.35 -1.89
CA THR A 27 -10.93 2.79 -2.50
C THR A 27 -10.33 1.62 -1.72
N PHE A 28 -11.18 0.67 -1.31
CA PHE A 28 -10.83 -0.61 -0.70
C PHE A 28 -10.01 -1.56 -1.58
N GLN A 29 -9.08 -1.08 -2.40
CA GLN A 29 -8.22 -1.94 -3.22
C GLN A 29 -6.78 -1.47 -3.19
N ILE A 30 -5.89 -2.44 -3.02
CA ILE A 30 -4.44 -2.28 -3.08
C ILE A 30 -3.88 -3.16 -4.19
N ILE A 31 -2.95 -2.62 -4.96
CA ILE A 31 -2.17 -3.37 -5.95
C ILE A 31 -0.87 -3.78 -5.26
N ILE A 32 -0.63 -5.08 -5.25
CA ILE A 32 0.55 -5.72 -4.66
C ILE A 32 1.43 -6.26 -5.78
N GLY A 33 2.68 -5.85 -5.79
CA GLY A 33 3.75 -6.42 -6.60
C GLY A 33 4.63 -7.36 -5.79
N ASN A 34 4.98 -8.49 -6.39
CA ASN A 34 5.90 -9.47 -5.81
C ASN A 34 6.88 -9.95 -6.89
N ASP A 35 8.18 -9.77 -6.65
CA ASP A 35 9.29 -10.20 -7.51
C ASP A 35 9.90 -11.55 -7.09
N GLY A 36 9.31 -12.21 -6.08
CA GLY A 36 9.82 -13.41 -5.45
C GLY A 36 10.64 -13.15 -4.19
N SER A 37 10.89 -11.89 -3.82
CA SER A 37 11.54 -11.52 -2.57
C SER A 37 10.57 -11.51 -1.38
N ASN A 38 11.11 -11.24 -0.20
CA ASN A 38 10.32 -10.97 1.01
C ASN A 38 9.85 -9.50 1.09
N ILE A 39 9.86 -8.76 -0.02
CA ILE A 39 9.40 -7.39 -0.10
C ILE A 39 8.18 -7.32 -1.01
N LEU A 40 7.06 -6.86 -0.47
CA LEU A 40 5.87 -6.57 -1.25
C LEU A 40 5.82 -5.09 -1.62
N LEU A 41 5.61 -4.83 -2.90
CA LEU A 41 5.50 -3.48 -3.46
C LEU A 41 4.03 -3.08 -3.48
N LEU A 42 3.70 -1.91 -2.94
CA LEU A 42 2.30 -1.50 -2.72
C LEU A 42 1.98 -0.24 -3.52
N TRP A 43 0.89 -0.28 -4.29
CA TRP A 43 0.35 0.86 -5.02
C TRP A 43 -1.16 1.00 -4.83
N GLN A 44 -1.65 2.25 -4.84
CA GLN A 44 -3.11 2.51 -4.91
C GLN A 44 -3.61 2.70 -6.35
N ASP A 45 -2.72 3.06 -7.28
CA ASP A 45 -3.07 3.37 -8.65
C ASP A 45 -2.11 2.73 -9.65
N GLU A 46 -2.65 2.37 -10.81
CA GLU A 46 -1.91 1.70 -11.89
C GLU A 46 -0.86 2.63 -12.51
N TYR A 47 -1.06 3.94 -12.44
CA TYR A 47 -0.16 4.90 -13.08
C TYR A 47 1.25 4.84 -12.49
N TYR A 48 1.40 4.83 -11.16
CA TYR A 48 2.71 4.70 -10.54
C TYR A 48 3.30 3.30 -10.65
N MET A 49 2.44 2.29 -10.62
CA MET A 49 2.83 0.90 -10.84
C MET A 49 3.44 0.76 -12.25
N GLU A 50 2.75 1.20 -13.30
CA GLU A 50 3.23 1.15 -14.69
C GLU A 50 4.56 1.89 -14.85
N ALA A 51 4.71 3.07 -14.25
CA ALA A 51 5.97 3.82 -14.29
C ALA A 51 7.14 3.03 -13.68
N TYR A 52 6.90 2.38 -12.54
CA TYR A 52 7.90 1.51 -11.90
C TYR A 52 8.22 0.29 -12.77
N LEU A 53 7.20 -0.43 -13.25
CA LEU A 53 7.34 -1.65 -14.05
C LEU A 53 8.05 -1.42 -15.37
N ASN A 54 7.78 -0.30 -16.06
CA ASN A 54 8.45 0.05 -17.31
C ASN A 54 9.95 0.28 -17.16
N SER A 55 10.40 0.59 -15.95
CA SER A 55 11.81 0.82 -15.63
C SER A 55 12.46 -0.40 -14.97
N CYS A 56 11.65 -1.34 -14.47
CA CYS A 56 12.10 -2.51 -13.74
C CYS A 56 12.36 -3.67 -14.71
N GLU A 57 13.58 -4.21 -14.68
CA GLU A 57 13.94 -5.39 -15.48
C GLU A 57 13.46 -6.70 -14.82
N THR A 58 13.21 -6.66 -13.51
CA THR A 58 12.76 -7.83 -12.74
C THR A 58 11.27 -8.09 -12.98
N PRO A 59 10.88 -9.33 -13.35
CA PRO A 59 9.48 -9.67 -13.51
C PRO A 59 8.70 -9.54 -12.18
N ILE A 60 7.70 -8.66 -12.15
CA ILE A 60 6.82 -8.46 -10.99
C ILE A 60 5.48 -9.15 -11.24
N ARG A 61 5.06 -10.01 -10.31
CA ARG A 61 3.70 -10.54 -10.27
C ARG A 61 2.80 -9.54 -9.57
N LEU A 62 1.70 -9.17 -10.23
CA LEU A 62 0.73 -8.23 -9.70
C LEU A 62 -0.50 -8.95 -9.16
N SER A 63 -1.03 -8.46 -8.06
CA SER A 63 -2.31 -8.90 -7.49
C SER A 63 -3.07 -7.69 -7.00
N LYS A 64 -4.36 -7.62 -7.30
CA LYS A 64 -5.25 -6.60 -6.76
C LYS A 64 -6.11 -7.24 -5.69
N VAL A 65 -6.02 -6.74 -4.46
CA VAL A 65 -6.69 -7.32 -3.30
C VAL A 65 -7.44 -6.23 -2.53
N ASP A 66 -8.44 -6.62 -1.75
CA ASP A 66 -9.14 -5.68 -0.90
C ASP A 66 -8.31 -5.34 0.36
N THR A 67 -8.45 -4.11 0.85
CA THR A 67 -7.67 -3.62 2.01
C THR A 67 -7.87 -4.48 3.26
N VAL A 68 -9.11 -4.93 3.52
CA VAL A 68 -9.43 -5.73 4.71
C VAL A 68 -8.79 -7.11 4.61
N GLY A 69 -8.88 -7.77 3.46
CA GLY A 69 -8.24 -9.04 3.15
C GLY A 69 -6.72 -8.93 3.27
N PHE A 70 -6.13 -7.84 2.78
CA PHE A 70 -4.71 -7.56 2.95
C PHE A 70 -4.31 -7.41 4.43
N LEU A 71 -5.05 -6.64 5.22
CA LEU A 71 -4.78 -6.48 6.65
C LEU A 71 -4.90 -7.79 7.42
N LYS A 72 -5.90 -8.63 7.10
CA LYS A 72 -6.03 -9.99 7.67
C LYS A 72 -4.83 -10.85 7.34
N TRP A 73 -4.43 -10.86 6.07
CA TRP A 73 -3.26 -11.61 5.60
C TRP A 73 -1.98 -11.17 6.32
N MET A 74 -1.76 -9.86 6.51
CA MET A 74 -0.63 -9.36 7.29
C MET A 74 -0.67 -9.82 8.76
N LYS A 75 -1.86 -9.89 9.37
CA LYS A 75 -2.07 -10.32 10.75
C LYS A 75 -1.84 -11.82 10.95
N GLU A 76 -2.09 -12.65 9.94
CA GLU A 76 -1.93 -14.12 9.98
C GLU A 76 -0.47 -14.62 10.01
N SER A 77 0.48 -13.72 10.30
CA SER A 77 1.90 -13.98 10.61
C SER A 77 2.79 -14.22 9.38
N HIS A 78 3.13 -13.11 8.73
CA HIS A 78 4.26 -12.98 7.80
C HIS A 78 5.34 -12.01 8.34
N PRO A 79 5.95 -12.28 9.52
CA PRO A 79 6.89 -11.36 10.18
C PRO A 79 8.16 -11.10 9.36
N GLU A 80 8.53 -12.01 8.46
CA GLU A 80 9.67 -11.87 7.54
C GLU A 80 9.40 -10.95 6.34
N MET A 81 8.15 -10.57 6.09
CA MET A 81 7.77 -9.71 4.97
C MET A 81 7.99 -8.23 5.30
N ASN A 82 8.52 -7.50 4.32
CA ASN A 82 8.60 -6.04 4.36
C ASN A 82 7.76 -5.45 3.23
N TYR A 83 7.44 -4.17 3.36
CA TYR A 83 6.56 -3.48 2.42
C TYR A 83 7.19 -2.18 1.96
N ALA A 84 7.10 -1.91 0.66
CA ALA A 84 7.48 -0.64 0.07
C ALA A 84 6.25 0.03 -0.55
N ILE A 85 5.89 1.21 -0.04
CA ILE A 85 4.76 2.00 -0.57
C ILE A 85 5.25 2.86 -1.72
N HIS A 86 4.62 2.72 -2.90
CA HIS A 86 4.94 3.46 -4.13
C HIS A 86 6.45 3.62 -4.40
N PRO A 87 7.18 2.51 -4.51
CA PRO A 87 8.62 2.55 -4.78
C PRO A 87 8.88 3.32 -6.09
N VAL A 88 10.02 4.01 -6.13
CA VAL A 88 10.50 4.72 -7.32
C VAL A 88 11.76 4.02 -7.81
N PHE A 89 11.78 3.66 -9.09
CA PHE A 89 12.94 3.01 -9.67
C PHE A 89 14.19 3.88 -9.52
N GLY A 90 15.31 3.26 -9.12
CA GLY A 90 16.58 3.95 -8.89
C GLY A 90 16.66 4.80 -7.61
N GLN A 91 15.61 4.80 -6.76
CA GLN A 91 15.63 5.45 -5.45
C GLN A 91 15.60 4.42 -4.32
N ALA A 92 16.23 4.76 -3.19
CA ALA A 92 16.14 3.93 -1.99
C ALA A 92 14.68 3.90 -1.52
N SER A 93 14.13 2.69 -1.39
CA SER A 93 12.77 2.50 -0.86
C SER A 93 12.81 2.45 0.66
N HIS A 94 11.80 3.04 1.30
CA HIS A 94 11.59 2.88 2.73
C HIS A 94 10.79 1.60 2.98
N TYR A 95 11.37 0.68 3.75
CA TYR A 95 10.74 -0.59 4.06
C TYR A 95 10.03 -0.53 5.40
N LEU A 96 8.77 -0.93 5.39
CA LEU A 96 7.93 -1.04 6.58
C LEU A 96 7.77 -2.51 6.95
N THR A 97 7.85 -2.82 8.24
CA THR A 97 7.44 -4.13 8.76
C THR A 97 5.92 -4.27 8.75
N PRO A 98 5.35 -5.49 8.90
CA PRO A 98 3.90 -5.66 8.94
C PRO A 98 3.26 -4.83 10.05
N THR A 99 3.89 -4.77 11.22
CA THR A 99 3.43 -3.96 12.36
C THR A 99 3.44 -2.46 12.05
N GLN A 100 4.51 -1.96 11.42
CA GLN A 100 4.62 -0.53 11.09
C GLN A 100 3.59 -0.11 10.04
N LEU A 101 3.41 -0.94 9.00
CA LEU A 101 2.45 -0.66 7.94
C LEU A 101 1.02 -0.72 8.46
N SER A 102 0.66 -1.78 9.18
CA SER A 102 -0.69 -1.92 9.75
C SER A 102 -1.03 -0.76 10.65
N LYS A 103 -0.10 -0.34 11.52
CA LYS A 103 -0.28 0.84 12.37
C LYS A 103 -0.50 2.11 11.54
N LYS A 104 0.34 2.37 10.53
CA LYS A 104 0.20 3.56 9.66
C LYS A 104 -1.15 3.59 8.93
N ILE A 105 -1.65 2.44 8.49
CA ILE A 105 -2.95 2.33 7.81
C ILE A 105 -4.07 2.64 8.81
N ILE A 106 -4.06 2.00 9.98
CA ILE A 106 -5.06 2.20 11.05
C ILE A 106 -5.05 3.66 11.56
N ASP A 107 -3.89 4.25 11.80
CA ASP A 107 -3.73 5.64 12.27
C ASP A 107 -4.28 6.68 11.27
N GLN A 108 -4.49 6.31 9.99
CA GLN A 108 -5.09 7.19 8.98
C GLN A 108 -6.60 6.94 8.79
N MET A 109 -7.18 5.96 9.48
CA MET A 109 -8.59 5.57 9.36
C MET A 109 -9.52 6.28 10.37
N GLU A 110 -8.98 7.13 11.27
CA GLU A 110 -9.69 7.77 12.40
C GLU A 110 -10.81 8.79 12.07
N SER A 111 -11.55 8.69 10.95
CA SER A 111 -12.72 9.58 10.79
C SER A 111 -13.93 9.07 9.99
N GLU A 112 -13.99 7.81 9.58
CA GLU A 112 -15.17 7.27 8.88
C GLU A 112 -15.74 6.08 9.68
N GLY A 113 -16.85 6.32 10.37
CA GLY A 113 -17.39 5.42 11.41
C GLY A 113 -17.70 4.00 10.94
N ASP A 114 -18.05 3.80 9.67
CA ASP A 114 -18.42 2.48 9.15
C ASP A 114 -17.17 1.61 8.86
N PHE A 115 -16.02 2.23 8.62
CA PHE A 115 -14.75 1.53 8.42
C PHE A 115 -14.15 1.00 9.73
N ASP A 116 -14.19 1.80 10.81
CA ASP A 116 -13.75 1.38 12.14
C ASP A 116 -14.53 0.16 12.64
N ASP A 117 -15.84 0.16 12.42
CA ASP A 117 -16.70 -0.97 12.75
C ASP A 117 -16.37 -2.20 11.89
N THR A 118 -16.01 -2.00 10.63
CA THR A 118 -15.49 -3.07 9.76
C THR A 118 -14.19 -3.65 10.31
N LEU A 119 -13.24 -2.82 10.76
CA LEU A 119 -12.00 -3.32 11.36
C LEU A 119 -12.25 -4.11 12.65
N ARG A 120 -13.12 -3.60 13.54
CA ARG A 120 -13.50 -4.32 14.78
C ARG A 120 -14.18 -5.65 14.47
N ALA A 121 -15.12 -5.67 13.54
CA ALA A 121 -15.82 -6.88 13.12
C ALA A 121 -14.87 -7.95 12.57
N ASN A 122 -13.73 -7.53 12.03
CA ASN A 122 -12.70 -8.41 11.50
C ASN A 122 -11.53 -8.67 12.47
N ASN A 123 -11.63 -8.22 13.73
CA ASN A 123 -10.58 -8.36 14.74
C ASN A 123 -9.23 -7.78 14.24
N LEU A 124 -9.25 -6.59 13.64
CA LEU A 124 -8.05 -5.89 13.15
C LEU A 124 -7.62 -4.71 14.05
N LEU A 125 -8.48 -4.34 15.00
CA LEU A 125 -8.23 -3.36 16.08
C LEU A 125 -8.05 -4.06 17.42
#